data_AF-A0A7I8ER50-F1
#
_entry.id   AF-A0A7I8ER50-F1
#
_cell.length_a   1.000
_cell.length_b   1.000
_cell.length_c   1.000
_cell.angle_alpha   90.00
_cell.angle_beta   90.00
_cell.angle_gamma   90.00
#
_symmetry.space_group_name_H-M   'P 1'
#
loop_
_entity.id
_entity.type
_entity.pdbx_description
1 polymer ?
#
loop_
_entity_poly.entity_id
_entity_poly.type
_entity_poly.pdbx_seq_one_letter_code
_entity_poly.pdbx_strand_id
1 'polypeptide(L)'
;MDNIRKVVLVALYNFHGWYKNPRILITFALSFILCFLLTNKVIQFAESYHTTMQLVEAFVWTFSDSNSILLSSLLLVLLFADIPFLNAAVPFYLVRIDRKTWLLGQTLYILLATGVYLAFILGATMLLCQNDAFVGNIWSETAAILGYSAAGQATGLTVTVKTLEMSTPYACMGTIFVLMLLYALLIAFLMLVLNILKGQIWSVAGVFIFSLYGFLLNPQLIQTLFGWPAQLMYKANVIVGWVSPLNQATYGMHNFGYDLLPRIWQSCAIFALLILLCYGIAFYTIRTYNFHFIGTEG
;
A
#
# COMPACT_ATOMS: atom_id res chain seq x y z
N MET A 1 -24.83 -13.83 22.78
CA MET A 1 -24.33 -13.01 21.66
C MET A 1 -22.99 -13.59 21.22
N ASP A 2 -22.94 -14.16 20.03
CA ASP A 2 -21.75 -14.84 19.52
C ASP A 2 -20.56 -13.90 19.41
N ASN A 3 -19.36 -14.41 19.68
CA ASN A 3 -18.11 -13.63 19.65
C ASN A 3 -17.88 -12.96 18.30
N ILE A 4 -18.31 -13.58 17.20
CA ILE A 4 -18.22 -13.03 15.84
C ILE A 4 -19.04 -11.74 15.71
N ARG A 5 -20.27 -11.72 16.26
CA ARG A 5 -21.13 -10.53 16.21
C ARG A 5 -20.49 -9.36 16.98
N LYS A 6 -19.81 -9.65 18.10
CA LYS A 6 -19.08 -8.63 18.87
C LYS A 6 -17.91 -8.04 18.06
N VAL A 7 -17.14 -8.87 17.37
CA VAL A 7 -16.04 -8.44 16.48
C VAL A 7 -16.54 -7.49 15.39
N VAL A 8 -17.63 -7.87 14.71
CA VAL A 8 -18.22 -7.05 13.64
C VAL A 8 -18.74 -5.72 14.19
N LEU A 9 -19.40 -5.72 15.35
CA LEU A 9 -19.89 -4.49 15.97
C LEU A 9 -18.76 -3.51 16.33
N VAL A 10 -17.62 -4.02 16.83
CA VAL A 10 -16.43 -3.19 17.10
C VAL A 10 -15.91 -2.58 15.80
N ALA A 11 -15.80 -3.36 14.73
CA ALA A 11 -15.33 -2.86 13.44
C ALA A 11 -16.28 -1.81 12.85
N LEU A 12 -17.60 -2.07 12.87
CA LEU A 12 -18.63 -1.13 12.40
C LEU A 12 -18.62 0.18 13.19
N TYR A 13 -18.41 0.11 14.50
CA TYR A 13 -18.31 1.31 15.33
C TYR A 13 -17.13 2.19 14.93
N ASN A 14 -15.97 1.58 14.66
CA ASN A 14 -14.80 2.32 14.16
C ASN A 14 -15.07 2.97 12.79
N PHE A 15 -15.76 2.26 11.88
CA PHE A 15 -16.19 2.83 10.60
C PHE A 15 -17.20 3.98 10.77
N HIS A 16 -18.13 3.86 11.72
CA HIS A 16 -19.04 4.95 12.01
C HIS A 16 -18.30 6.20 12.51
N GLY A 17 -17.12 6.06 13.12
CA GLY A 17 -16.28 7.22 13.47
C GLY A 17 -15.74 8.00 12.26
N TRP A 18 -15.79 7.46 11.04
CA TRP A 18 -15.09 8.04 9.88
C TRP A 18 -15.59 9.42 9.49
N TYR A 19 -16.91 9.61 9.45
CA TYR A 19 -17.49 10.89 9.04
C TYR A 19 -17.21 12.02 10.03
N LYS A 20 -16.96 11.68 11.31
CA LYS A 20 -16.63 12.66 12.35
C LYS A 20 -15.14 12.97 12.43
N ASN A 21 -14.29 12.08 11.92
CA ASN A 21 -12.85 12.25 12.03
C ASN A 21 -12.32 13.06 10.82
N PRO A 22 -11.95 14.34 11.01
CA PRO A 22 -11.49 15.19 9.90
C PRO A 22 -10.23 14.62 9.24
N ARG A 23 -9.39 13.89 9.98
CA ARG A 23 -8.19 13.28 9.43
C ARG A 23 -8.51 12.28 8.34
N ILE A 24 -9.53 11.44 8.52
CA ILE A 24 -9.90 10.42 7.54
C ILE A 24 -10.37 11.11 6.26
N LEU A 25 -11.23 12.13 6.37
CA LEU A 25 -11.67 12.93 5.22
C LEU A 25 -10.50 13.59 4.49
N ILE A 26 -9.57 14.20 5.25
CA ILE A 26 -8.35 14.81 4.69
C ILE A 26 -7.49 13.76 3.99
N THR A 27 -7.32 12.56 4.56
CA THR A 27 -6.55 11.49 3.92
C THR A 27 -7.16 11.10 2.58
N PHE A 28 -8.48 10.90 2.49
CA PHE A 28 -9.14 10.57 1.22
C PHE A 28 -9.02 11.71 0.20
N ALA A 29 -9.19 12.96 0.63
CA ALA A 29 -9.01 14.13 -0.24
C ALA A 29 -7.57 14.25 -0.76
N LEU A 30 -6.56 14.10 0.12
CA LEU A 30 -5.15 14.10 -0.27
C LEU A 30 -4.80 12.93 -1.18
N SER A 31 -5.41 11.76 -0.96
CA SER A 31 -5.21 10.59 -1.82
C SER A 31 -5.79 10.81 -3.21
N PHE A 32 -6.94 11.47 -3.31
CA PHE A 32 -7.51 11.88 -4.58
C PHE A 32 -6.61 12.88 -5.32
N ILE A 33 -6.10 13.89 -4.61
CA ILE A 33 -5.15 14.86 -5.17
C ILE A 33 -3.88 14.16 -5.63
N LEU A 34 -3.35 13.21 -4.85
CA LEU A 34 -2.18 12.42 -5.24
C LEU A 34 -2.46 11.60 -6.50
N CYS A 35 -3.61 10.92 -6.57
CA CYS A 35 -4.02 10.20 -7.78
C CYS A 35 -4.10 11.14 -8.99
N PHE A 36 -4.72 12.32 -8.83
CA PHE A 36 -4.77 13.34 -9.87
C PHE A 36 -3.37 13.75 -10.34
N LEU A 37 -2.46 14.10 -9.43
CA LEU A 37 -1.11 14.52 -9.77
C LEU A 37 -0.29 13.44 -10.49
N LEU A 38 -0.42 12.19 -10.04
CA LEU A 38 0.32 11.07 -10.63
C LEU A 38 -0.25 10.65 -11.98
N THR A 39 -1.58 10.56 -12.08
CA THR A 39 -2.28 10.17 -13.32
C THR A 39 -2.22 11.26 -14.39
N ASN A 40 -2.18 12.54 -14.00
CA ASN A 40 -2.10 13.65 -14.95
C ASN A 40 -0.88 13.56 -15.87
N LYS A 41 0.26 13.01 -15.40
CA LYS A 41 1.43 12.76 -16.26
C LYS A 41 1.13 11.77 -17.38
N VAL A 42 0.33 10.74 -17.08
CA VAL A 42 -0.03 9.68 -18.02
C VAL A 42 -1.07 10.19 -19.02
N ILE A 43 -2.06 10.96 -18.55
CA ILE A 43 -3.08 11.58 -19.40
C ILE A 43 -2.45 12.59 -20.37
N GLN A 44 -1.61 13.51 -19.86
CA GLN A 44 -0.93 14.49 -20.72
C GLN A 44 -0.06 13.83 -21.77
N PHE A 45 0.57 12.70 -21.44
CA PHE A 45 1.29 11.90 -22.41
C PHE A 45 0.35 11.35 -23.48
N ALA A 46 -0.75 10.71 -23.10
CA ALA A 46 -1.73 10.18 -24.04
C ALA A 46 -2.29 11.26 -24.99
N GLU A 47 -2.66 12.42 -24.44
CA GLU A 47 -3.13 13.58 -25.19
C GLU A 47 -2.07 14.09 -26.19
N SER A 48 -0.81 14.21 -25.76
CA SER A 48 0.28 14.72 -26.61
C SER A 48 0.60 13.82 -27.80
N TYR A 49 0.36 12.51 -27.67
CA TYR A 49 0.52 11.53 -28.74
C TYR A 49 -0.81 11.22 -29.46
N HIS A 50 -1.91 11.88 -29.09
CA HIS A 50 -3.26 11.64 -29.63
C HIS A 50 -3.67 10.16 -29.58
N THR A 51 -3.34 9.48 -28.47
CA THR A 51 -3.62 8.05 -28.28
C THR A 51 -4.67 7.84 -27.20
N THR A 52 -5.43 6.75 -27.31
CA THR A 52 -6.41 6.34 -26.30
C THR A 52 -5.75 5.46 -25.25
N MET A 53 -6.17 5.57 -23.99
CA MET A 53 -5.69 4.71 -22.91
C MET A 53 -6.67 3.58 -22.59
N GLN A 54 -6.22 2.56 -21.88
CA GLN A 54 -7.14 1.60 -21.26
C GLN A 54 -7.51 2.08 -19.85
N LEU A 55 -8.76 1.84 -19.42
CA LEU A 55 -9.32 2.41 -18.18
C LEU A 55 -8.50 2.15 -16.89
N VAL A 56 -7.82 1.01 -16.79
CA VAL A 56 -6.99 0.60 -15.63
C VAL A 56 -5.51 0.86 -15.82
N GLU A 57 -5.06 1.25 -17.01
CA GLU A 57 -3.65 1.50 -17.29
C GLU A 57 -3.07 2.59 -16.44
N ALA A 58 -3.81 3.67 -16.20
CA ALA A 58 -3.35 4.74 -15.35
C ALA A 58 -3.03 4.27 -13.92
N PHE A 59 -3.83 3.36 -13.37
CA PHE A 59 -3.54 2.73 -12.09
C PHE A 59 -2.25 1.89 -12.17
N VAL A 60 -2.14 1.05 -13.20
CA VAL A 60 -0.97 0.19 -13.41
C VAL A 60 0.32 1.01 -13.50
N TRP A 61 0.34 2.05 -14.33
CA TRP A 61 1.55 2.87 -14.54
C TRP A 61 1.88 3.75 -13.34
N THR A 62 0.86 4.34 -12.72
CA THR A 62 1.04 5.17 -11.52
C THR A 62 1.66 4.36 -10.38
N PHE A 63 1.18 3.14 -10.13
CA PHE A 63 1.62 2.29 -9.03
C PHE A 63 2.62 1.20 -9.43
N SER A 64 3.17 1.28 -10.65
CA SER A 64 4.35 0.50 -11.06
C SER A 64 5.65 1.13 -10.52
N ASP A 65 5.62 2.38 -10.04
CA ASP A 65 6.77 3.05 -9.45
C ASP A 65 6.79 2.95 -7.91
N SER A 66 7.96 2.60 -7.36
CA SER A 66 8.19 2.48 -5.93
C SER A 66 7.92 3.81 -5.19
N ASN A 67 8.20 4.97 -5.80
CA ASN A 67 7.99 6.26 -5.14
C ASN A 67 6.50 6.59 -4.97
N SER A 68 5.69 6.31 -6.00
CA SER A 68 4.23 6.45 -5.93
C SER A 68 3.62 5.55 -4.87
N ILE A 69 4.08 4.29 -4.77
CA ILE A 69 3.64 3.36 -3.72
C ILE A 69 4.00 3.91 -2.34
N LEU A 70 5.21 4.45 -2.15
CA LEU A 70 5.65 5.07 -0.91
C LEU A 70 4.80 6.30 -0.54
N LEU A 71 4.57 7.22 -1.47
CA LEU A 71 3.74 8.40 -1.21
C LEU A 71 2.32 8.01 -0.80
N SER A 72 1.74 7.02 -1.48
CA SER A 72 0.43 6.47 -1.13
C SER A 72 0.43 5.78 0.23
N SER A 73 1.51 5.08 0.60
CA SER A 73 1.61 4.42 1.90
C SER A 73 1.80 5.41 3.06
N LEU A 74 2.45 6.56 2.84
CA LEU A 74 2.52 7.63 3.83
C LEU A 74 1.13 8.23 4.14
N LEU A 75 0.25 8.34 3.15
CA LEU A 75 -1.15 8.74 3.38
C LEU A 75 -1.92 7.67 4.17
N LEU A 76 -1.60 6.39 3.97
CA LEU A 76 -2.13 5.30 4.79
C LEU A 76 -1.68 5.40 6.26
N VAL A 77 -0.44 5.83 6.53
CA VAL A 77 0.02 6.13 7.90
C VAL A 77 -0.85 7.21 8.54
N LEU A 78 -1.21 8.25 7.78
CA LEU A 78 -2.13 9.27 8.26
C LEU A 78 -3.52 8.69 8.57
N LEU A 79 -4.04 7.78 7.74
CA LEU A 79 -5.32 7.11 7.98
C LEU A 79 -5.33 6.36 9.32
N PHE A 80 -4.23 5.66 9.61
CA PHE A 80 -4.11 4.74 10.74
C PHE A 80 -3.35 5.29 11.94
N ALA A 81 -3.04 6.59 11.97
CA ALA A 81 -2.26 7.20 13.03
C ALA A 81 -2.85 6.99 14.45
N ASP A 82 -4.17 6.86 14.60
CA ASP A 82 -4.81 6.59 15.90
C ASP A 82 -5.07 5.11 16.19
N ILE A 83 -4.56 4.18 15.37
CA ILE A 83 -4.79 2.76 15.62
C ILE A 83 -3.90 2.27 16.78
N PRO A 84 -4.47 1.55 17.76
CA PRO A 84 -5.88 1.17 17.86
C PRO A 84 -6.75 2.32 18.39
N PHE A 85 -7.93 2.53 17.82
CA PHE A 85 -8.81 3.64 18.24
C PHE A 85 -9.18 3.49 19.70
N LEU A 86 -8.68 4.40 20.54
CA LEU A 86 -8.97 4.49 21.98
C LEU A 86 -10.00 5.60 22.22
N ASN A 87 -11.20 5.41 21.67
CA ASN A 87 -12.31 6.35 21.89
C ASN A 87 -12.90 6.21 23.30
N ALA A 88 -13.61 7.22 23.79
CA ALA A 88 -14.32 7.19 25.08
C ALA A 88 -15.31 6.02 25.24
N ALA A 89 -15.70 5.37 24.15
CA ALA A 89 -16.54 4.16 24.14
C ALA A 89 -15.77 2.85 24.46
N VAL A 90 -14.46 2.82 24.27
CA VAL A 90 -13.61 1.63 24.42
C VAL A 90 -13.59 1.07 25.86
N PRO A 91 -13.55 1.89 26.94
CA PRO A 91 -13.74 1.39 28.30
C PRO A 91 -15.03 0.59 28.45
N PHE A 92 -16.14 1.11 27.91
CA PHE A 92 -17.46 0.45 28.00
C PHE A 92 -17.50 -0.86 27.21
N TYR A 93 -16.80 -0.94 26.09
CA TYR A 93 -16.66 -2.19 25.32
C TYR A 93 -15.83 -3.23 26.09
N LEU A 94 -14.72 -2.83 26.70
CA LEU A 94 -13.81 -3.75 27.40
C LEU A 94 -14.40 -4.33 28.69
N VAL A 95 -15.40 -3.69 29.29
CA VAL A 95 -16.17 -4.28 30.40
C VAL A 95 -17.06 -5.45 29.93
N ARG A 96 -17.47 -5.46 28.64
CA ARG A 96 -18.43 -6.43 28.08
C ARG A 96 -17.79 -7.44 27.09
N ILE A 97 -16.55 -7.21 26.70
CA ILE A 97 -15.84 -7.91 25.64
C ILE A 97 -14.38 -8.15 26.06
N ASP A 98 -13.88 -9.37 25.84
CA ASP A 98 -12.48 -9.70 26.10
C ASP A 98 -11.53 -8.88 25.21
N ARG A 99 -10.34 -8.58 25.74
CA ARG A 99 -9.27 -7.87 25.03
C ARG A 99 -8.92 -8.51 23.67
N LYS A 100 -8.98 -9.85 23.59
CA LYS A 100 -8.74 -10.63 22.36
C LYS A 100 -9.82 -10.38 21.30
N THR A 101 -11.08 -10.37 21.71
CA THR A 101 -12.23 -10.13 20.83
C THR A 101 -12.24 -8.67 20.35
N TRP A 102 -11.82 -7.73 21.21
CA TRP A 102 -11.62 -6.34 20.80
C TRP A 102 -10.48 -6.20 19.78
N LEU A 103 -9.33 -6.85 20.00
CA LEU A 103 -8.22 -6.84 19.03
C LEU A 103 -8.64 -7.44 17.68
N LEU A 104 -9.40 -8.53 17.68
CA LEU A 104 -9.98 -9.10 16.46
C LEU A 104 -10.88 -8.11 15.72
N GLY A 105 -11.66 -7.30 16.44
CA GLY A 105 -12.45 -6.20 15.86
C GLY A 105 -11.59 -5.13 15.22
N GLN A 106 -10.50 -4.73 15.87
CA GLN A 106 -9.52 -3.78 15.30
C GLN A 106 -8.83 -4.37 14.06
N THR A 107 -8.47 -5.65 14.08
CA THR A 107 -7.90 -6.37 12.93
C THR A 107 -8.87 -6.42 11.75
N LEU A 108 -10.15 -6.76 11.98
CA LEU A 108 -11.16 -6.75 10.94
C LEU A 108 -11.34 -5.35 10.34
N TYR A 109 -11.36 -4.33 11.20
CA TYR A 109 -11.41 -2.95 10.76
C TYR A 109 -10.20 -2.58 9.88
N ILE A 110 -8.96 -2.92 10.28
CA ILE A 110 -7.74 -2.64 9.49
C ILE A 110 -7.84 -3.30 8.11
N LEU A 111 -8.29 -4.56 8.04
CA LEU A 111 -8.45 -5.29 6.80
C LEU A 111 -9.43 -4.59 5.85
N LEU A 112 -10.62 -4.25 6.36
CA LEU A 112 -11.66 -3.60 5.57
C LEU A 112 -11.28 -2.16 5.19
N ALA A 113 -10.70 -1.40 6.12
CA ALA A 113 -10.32 0.00 5.90
C ALA A 113 -9.24 0.13 4.83
N THR A 114 -8.22 -0.73 4.89
CA THR A 114 -7.16 -0.78 3.87
C THR A 114 -7.73 -1.19 2.51
N GLY A 115 -8.65 -2.15 2.48
CA GLY A 115 -9.33 -2.56 1.24
C GLY A 115 -10.16 -1.43 0.62
N VAL A 116 -10.95 -0.71 1.43
CA VAL A 116 -11.73 0.45 0.99
C VAL A 116 -10.83 1.57 0.47
N TYR A 117 -9.72 1.84 1.16
CA TYR A 117 -8.74 2.85 0.75
C TYR A 117 -8.13 2.53 -0.62
N LEU A 118 -7.69 1.29 -0.85
CA LEU A 118 -7.13 0.91 -2.15
C LEU A 118 -8.17 0.84 -3.26
N ALA A 119 -9.39 0.38 -2.95
CA ALA A 119 -10.50 0.43 -3.89
C ALA A 119 -10.85 1.88 -4.29
N PHE A 120 -10.76 2.82 -3.35
CA PHE A 120 -10.92 4.24 -3.64
C PHE A 120 -9.82 4.76 -4.57
N ILE A 121 -8.56 4.43 -4.32
CA ILE A 121 -7.44 4.81 -5.22
C ILE A 121 -7.66 4.26 -6.64
N LEU A 122 -8.02 2.98 -6.74
CA LEU A 122 -8.33 2.34 -8.02
C LEU A 122 -9.50 3.05 -8.72
N GLY A 123 -10.60 3.31 -8.01
CA GLY A 123 -11.75 4.02 -8.56
C GLY A 123 -11.44 5.46 -8.96
N ALA A 124 -10.63 6.18 -8.17
CA ALA A 124 -10.20 7.54 -8.47
C ALA A 124 -9.35 7.60 -9.74
N THR A 125 -8.38 6.70 -9.89
CA THR A 125 -7.55 6.62 -11.10
C THR A 125 -8.36 6.27 -12.35
N MET A 126 -9.33 5.34 -12.25
CA MET A 126 -10.26 5.04 -13.35
C MET A 126 -11.12 6.26 -13.73
N LEU A 127 -11.67 6.97 -12.73
CA LEU A 127 -12.52 8.15 -12.94
C LEU A 127 -11.75 9.28 -13.64
N LEU A 128 -10.47 9.45 -13.30
CA LEU A 128 -9.62 10.49 -13.89
C LEU A 128 -9.32 10.23 -15.37
N CYS A 129 -9.27 8.96 -15.80
CA CYS A 129 -8.96 8.59 -17.18
C CYS A 129 -10.19 8.33 -18.06
N GLN A 130 -11.41 8.45 -17.52
CA GLN A 130 -12.63 7.98 -18.20
C GLN A 130 -12.91 8.63 -19.57
N ASN A 131 -12.48 9.88 -19.79
CA ASN A 131 -12.85 10.64 -20.99
C ASN A 131 -12.18 10.12 -22.27
N ASP A 132 -10.95 9.59 -22.16
CA ASP A 132 -10.13 9.13 -23.29
C ASP A 132 -9.72 7.65 -23.14
N ALA A 133 -10.53 6.88 -22.40
CA ALA A 133 -10.26 5.49 -22.10
C ALA A 133 -11.26 4.51 -22.74
N PHE A 134 -10.73 3.38 -23.21
CA PHE A 134 -11.54 2.23 -23.63
C PHE A 134 -11.57 1.12 -22.57
N VAL A 135 -12.62 0.31 -22.63
CA VAL A 135 -12.82 -0.86 -21.77
C VAL A 135 -12.45 -2.12 -22.56
N GLY A 136 -11.30 -2.70 -22.24
CA GLY A 136 -10.80 -3.93 -22.88
C GLY A 136 -9.64 -4.55 -22.10
N ASN A 137 -9.39 -5.84 -22.31
CA ASN A 137 -8.25 -6.55 -21.69
C ASN A 137 -7.04 -6.64 -22.64
N ILE A 138 -6.73 -5.53 -23.31
CA ILE A 138 -5.63 -5.39 -24.25
C ILE A 138 -4.93 -4.07 -23.91
N TRP A 139 -3.60 -4.06 -23.97
CA TRP A 139 -2.83 -2.84 -23.77
C TRP A 139 -3.10 -1.84 -24.89
N SER A 140 -3.17 -0.57 -24.51
CA SER A 140 -3.40 0.54 -25.41
C SER A 140 -2.17 0.89 -26.24
N GLU A 141 -2.38 1.70 -27.27
CA GLU A 141 -1.28 2.29 -28.03
C GLU A 141 -0.41 3.18 -27.14
N THR A 142 -1.00 3.92 -26.19
CA THR A 142 -0.24 4.72 -25.21
C THR A 142 0.72 3.85 -24.41
N ALA A 143 0.26 2.68 -23.95
CA ALA A 143 1.09 1.73 -23.21
C ALA A 143 2.25 1.19 -24.07
N ALA A 144 1.99 0.88 -25.34
CA ALA A 144 3.03 0.45 -26.28
C ALA A 144 4.07 1.56 -26.52
N ILE A 145 3.63 2.80 -26.75
CA ILE A 145 4.54 3.94 -26.92
C ILE A 145 5.34 4.18 -25.64
N LEU A 146 4.72 4.16 -24.46
CA LEU A 146 5.43 4.33 -23.18
C LEU A 146 6.47 3.24 -22.93
N GLY A 147 6.17 1.98 -23.28
CA GLY A 147 7.08 0.85 -23.06
C GLY A 147 8.24 0.78 -24.05
N TYR A 148 7.99 1.04 -25.34
CA TYR A 148 8.96 0.80 -26.41
C TYR A 148 9.65 2.08 -26.94
N SER A 149 9.19 3.27 -26.58
CA SER A 149 9.81 4.54 -27.03
C SER A 149 10.73 5.17 -25.98
N ALA A 150 11.76 5.89 -26.46
CA ALA A 150 12.62 6.70 -25.61
C ALA A 150 11.85 7.85 -24.90
N ALA A 151 10.68 8.23 -25.39
CA ALA A 151 9.84 9.25 -24.77
C ALA A 151 9.24 8.78 -23.43
N GLY A 152 8.96 7.48 -23.28
CA GLY A 152 8.54 6.90 -22.00
C GLY A 152 9.63 7.03 -20.92
N GLN A 153 10.89 6.75 -21.28
CA GLN A 153 12.04 6.88 -20.37
C GLN A 153 12.26 8.32 -19.88
N ALA A 154 11.93 9.33 -20.69
CA ALA A 154 12.10 10.74 -20.34
C ALA A 154 10.99 11.29 -19.40
N THR A 155 9.82 10.64 -19.35
CA THR A 155 8.66 11.12 -18.55
C THR A 155 8.70 10.68 -17.07
N GLY A 156 9.67 9.82 -16.70
CA GLY A 156 9.77 9.25 -15.37
C GLY A 156 8.68 8.22 -15.04
N LEU A 157 7.90 7.78 -16.04
CA LEU A 157 6.92 6.70 -15.90
C LEU A 157 7.62 5.36 -16.13
N THR A 158 7.68 4.52 -15.09
CA THR A 158 8.35 3.22 -15.14
C THR A 158 7.46 2.16 -15.80
N VAL A 159 7.26 2.27 -17.10
CA VAL A 159 6.61 1.23 -17.91
C VAL A 159 7.68 0.20 -18.28
N THR A 160 7.58 -0.99 -17.68
CA THR A 160 8.51 -2.07 -18.01
C THR A 160 7.93 -2.86 -19.18
N VAL A 161 8.67 -2.99 -20.28
CA VAL A 161 8.30 -3.82 -21.45
C VAL A 161 7.85 -5.22 -21.03
N LYS A 162 8.51 -5.77 -20.02
CA LYS A 162 8.15 -7.03 -19.35
C LYS A 162 6.68 -7.12 -18.93
N THR A 163 6.11 -6.02 -18.43
CA THR A 163 4.70 -5.96 -18.00
C THR A 163 3.76 -6.09 -19.19
N LEU A 164 4.09 -5.45 -20.31
CA LEU A 164 3.29 -5.47 -21.53
C LEU A 164 3.29 -6.86 -22.19
N GLU A 165 4.45 -7.51 -22.23
CA GLU A 165 4.63 -8.80 -22.92
C GLU A 165 4.12 -9.99 -22.11
N MET A 166 4.20 -9.93 -20.78
CA MET A 166 3.95 -11.10 -19.92
C MET A 166 2.58 -11.11 -19.24
N SER A 167 1.79 -10.03 -19.35
CA SER A 167 0.50 -9.93 -18.66
C SER A 167 -0.52 -9.09 -19.42
N THR A 168 -1.80 -9.29 -19.14
CA THR A 168 -2.89 -8.45 -19.65
C THR A 168 -3.25 -7.35 -18.65
N PRO A 169 -3.84 -6.21 -19.06
CA PRO A 169 -4.14 -5.07 -18.17
C PRO A 169 -4.87 -5.44 -16.88
N TYR A 170 -5.94 -6.24 -16.94
CA TYR A 170 -6.70 -6.60 -15.74
C TYR A 170 -5.95 -7.58 -14.82
N ALA A 171 -5.18 -8.50 -15.38
CA ALA A 171 -4.34 -9.41 -14.61
C ALA A 171 -3.25 -8.63 -13.87
N CYS A 172 -2.58 -7.70 -14.57
CA CYS A 172 -1.57 -6.83 -13.97
C CYS A 172 -2.16 -5.93 -12.87
N MET A 173 -3.30 -5.28 -13.15
CA MET A 173 -4.02 -4.47 -12.16
C MET A 173 -4.36 -5.28 -10.91
N GLY A 174 -4.90 -6.50 -11.08
CA GLY A 174 -5.21 -7.38 -9.95
C GLY A 174 -3.98 -7.75 -9.12
N THR A 175 -2.84 -8.05 -9.77
CA THR A 175 -1.59 -8.35 -9.06
C THR A 175 -1.03 -7.14 -8.32
N ILE A 176 -1.02 -5.95 -8.93
CA ILE A 176 -0.59 -4.70 -8.27
C ILE A 176 -1.50 -4.40 -7.09
N PHE A 177 -2.81 -4.53 -7.26
CA PHE A 177 -3.78 -4.33 -6.19
C PHE A 177 -3.51 -5.23 -4.99
N VAL A 178 -3.26 -6.52 -5.21
CA VAL A 178 -2.95 -7.48 -4.14
C VAL A 178 -1.62 -7.15 -3.46
N LEU A 179 -0.57 -6.83 -4.23
CA LEU A 179 0.74 -6.48 -3.67
C LEU A 179 0.66 -5.20 -2.83
N MET A 180 -0.02 -4.17 -3.33
CA MET A 180 -0.27 -2.93 -2.59
C MET A 180 -1.11 -3.17 -1.33
N LEU A 181 -2.13 -4.03 -1.42
CA LEU A 181 -2.96 -4.42 -0.27
C LEU A 181 -2.13 -5.09 0.81
N LEU A 182 -1.29 -6.05 0.44
CA LEU A 182 -0.42 -6.73 1.39
C LEU A 182 0.62 -5.79 2.01
N TYR A 183 1.22 -4.90 1.23
CA TYR A 183 2.16 -3.90 1.73
C TYR A 183 1.49 -2.90 2.68
N ALA A 184 0.32 -2.39 2.31
CA ALA A 184 -0.47 -1.48 3.13
C ALA A 184 -0.93 -2.14 4.44
N LEU A 185 -1.35 -3.41 4.38
CA LEU A 185 -1.68 -4.20 5.57
C LEU A 185 -0.46 -4.40 6.46
N LEU A 186 0.70 -4.74 5.90
CA LEU A 186 1.94 -4.85 6.68
C LEU A 186 2.23 -3.57 7.45
N ILE A 187 2.13 -2.41 6.79
CA ILE A 187 2.29 -1.11 7.42
C ILE A 187 1.28 -0.90 8.55
N ALA A 188 -0.01 -1.17 8.31
CA ALA A 188 -1.05 -0.98 9.31
C ALA A 188 -0.89 -1.90 10.54
N PHE A 189 -0.49 -3.17 10.32
CA PHE A 189 -0.21 -4.10 11.42
C PHE A 189 1.09 -3.75 12.16
N LEU A 190 2.11 -3.25 11.47
CA LEU A 190 3.32 -2.74 12.10
C LEU A 190 3.00 -1.53 12.99
N MET A 191 2.15 -0.61 12.51
CA MET A 191 1.65 0.51 13.31
C MET A 191 0.92 0.02 14.56
N LEU A 192 0.00 -0.94 14.42
CA LEU A 192 -0.74 -1.52 15.54
C LEU A 192 0.20 -2.12 16.59
N VAL A 193 1.18 -2.94 16.17
CA VAL A 193 2.13 -3.61 17.07
C VAL A 193 2.98 -2.58 17.82
N LEU A 194 3.56 -1.62 17.10
CA LEU A 194 4.40 -0.59 17.70
C LEU A 194 3.61 0.32 18.64
N ASN A 195 2.34 0.61 18.32
CA ASN A 195 1.48 1.39 19.20
C ASN A 195 1.17 0.64 20.49
N ILE A 196 0.82 -0.66 20.40
CA ILE A 196 0.58 -1.49 21.59
C ILE A 196 1.86 -1.63 22.45
N LEU A 197 3.04 -1.71 21.83
CA LEU A 197 4.30 -1.92 22.56
C LEU A 197 4.90 -0.65 23.17
N LYS A 198 4.88 0.47 22.43
CA LYS A 198 5.63 1.69 22.78
C LYS A 198 4.80 2.98 22.67
N GLY A 199 3.55 2.90 22.24
CA GLY A 199 2.66 4.05 22.06
C GLY A 199 2.72 4.68 20.66
N GLN A 200 1.86 5.68 20.44
CA GLN A 200 1.56 6.25 19.13
C GLN A 200 2.77 6.92 18.44
N ILE A 201 3.59 7.67 19.18
CA ILE A 201 4.76 8.37 18.61
C ILE A 201 5.75 7.35 18.00
N TRP A 202 6.03 6.27 18.72
CA TRP A 202 6.92 5.21 18.26
C TRP A 202 6.33 4.39 17.11
N SER A 203 5.01 4.28 17.06
CA SER A 203 4.30 3.68 15.93
C SER A 203 4.54 4.44 14.64
N VAL A 204 4.24 5.75 14.64
CA VAL A 204 4.42 6.61 13.47
C VAL A 204 5.89 6.70 13.07
N ALA A 205 6.79 6.93 14.04
CA ALA A 205 8.23 7.01 13.77
C ALA A 205 8.80 5.70 13.23
N GLY A 206 8.42 4.55 13.80
CA GLY A 206 8.92 3.24 13.37
C GLY A 206 8.47 2.88 11.96
N VAL A 207 7.21 3.17 11.61
CA VAL A 207 6.70 2.94 10.26
C VAL A 207 7.28 3.91 9.24
N PHE A 208 7.52 5.17 9.63
CA PHE A 208 8.22 6.13 8.79
C PHE A 208 9.65 5.65 8.49
N ILE A 209 10.40 5.20 9.50
CA ILE A 209 11.75 4.63 9.34
C ILE A 209 11.70 3.37 8.46
N PHE A 210 10.72 2.48 8.66
CA PHE A 210 10.55 1.29 7.84
C PHE A 210 10.28 1.63 6.36
N SER A 211 9.46 2.64 6.11
CA SER A 211 9.15 3.13 4.77
C SER A 211 10.36 3.80 4.12
N LEU A 212 11.10 4.60 4.89
CA LEU A 212 12.34 5.23 4.46
C LEU A 212 13.44 4.19 4.17
N TYR A 213 13.52 3.13 4.95
CA TYR A 213 14.42 2.00 4.70
C TYR A 213 14.12 1.34 3.34
N GLY A 214 12.84 1.10 3.04
CA GLY A 214 12.43 0.56 1.74
C GLY A 214 12.82 1.46 0.57
N PHE A 215 12.73 2.78 0.76
CA PHE A 215 13.13 3.79 -0.24
C PHE A 215 14.64 3.91 -0.42
N LEU A 216 15.40 3.95 0.68
CA LEU A 216 16.87 4.07 0.67
C LEU A 216 17.57 2.82 0.16
N LEU A 217 16.91 1.65 0.22
CA LEU A 217 17.35 0.44 -0.45
C LEU A 217 17.15 0.57 -1.97
N ASN A 218 18.00 1.38 -2.57
CA ASN A 218 18.11 1.56 -4.00
C ASN A 218 19.42 0.88 -4.49
N PRO A 219 19.39 0.11 -5.61
CA PRO A 219 20.59 -0.52 -6.15
C PRO A 219 21.74 0.45 -6.45
N GLN A 220 21.45 1.67 -6.89
CA GLN A 220 22.46 2.71 -7.14
C GLN A 220 23.14 3.17 -5.85
N LEU A 221 22.40 3.32 -4.75
CA LEU A 221 22.98 3.66 -3.44
C LEU A 221 23.85 2.54 -2.90
N ILE A 222 23.45 1.28 -3.08
CA ILE A 222 24.29 0.13 -2.70
C ILE A 222 25.56 0.11 -3.54
N GLN A 223 25.44 0.33 -4.85
CA GLN A 223 26.60 0.35 -5.73
C GLN A 223 27.62 1.41 -5.32
N THR A 224 27.17 2.64 -5.03
CA THR A 224 28.05 3.74 -4.63
C THR A 224 28.67 3.51 -3.27
N LEU A 225 27.91 2.99 -2.29
CA LEU A 225 28.41 2.68 -0.95
C LEU A 225 29.47 1.58 -0.94
N PHE A 226 29.30 0.54 -1.77
CA PHE A 226 30.22 -0.60 -1.83
C PHE A 226 31.27 -0.49 -2.94
N GLY A 227 31.24 0.56 -3.77
CA GLY A 227 32.18 0.78 -4.86
C GLY A 227 32.15 -0.30 -5.94
N TRP A 228 31.00 -0.93 -6.18
CA TRP A 228 30.91 -2.08 -7.09
C TRP A 228 30.99 -1.66 -8.57
N PRO A 229 31.76 -2.39 -9.41
CA PRO A 229 31.76 -2.17 -10.86
C PRO A 229 30.37 -2.41 -11.46
N ALA A 230 30.02 -1.67 -12.51
CA ALA A 230 28.69 -1.68 -13.13
C ALA A 230 28.20 -3.08 -13.59
N GLN A 231 29.13 -3.99 -13.89
CA GLN A 231 28.84 -5.39 -14.23
C GLN A 231 28.18 -6.16 -13.08
N LEU A 232 28.39 -5.75 -11.83
CA LEU A 232 27.80 -6.38 -10.64
C LEU A 232 26.49 -5.72 -10.20
N MET A 233 25.99 -4.71 -10.93
CA MET A 233 24.73 -4.02 -10.63
C MET A 233 23.53 -4.97 -10.59
N TYR A 234 23.56 -6.04 -11.38
CA TYR A 234 22.58 -7.11 -11.31
C TYR A 234 22.48 -7.75 -9.92
N LYS A 235 23.61 -7.98 -9.23
CA LYS A 235 23.59 -8.54 -7.86
C LYS A 235 22.95 -7.58 -6.87
N ALA A 236 23.24 -6.28 -7.01
CA ALA A 236 22.61 -5.25 -6.19
C ALA A 236 21.08 -5.21 -6.43
N ASN A 237 20.64 -5.28 -7.69
CA ASN A 237 19.21 -5.35 -8.03
C ASN A 237 18.53 -6.57 -7.41
N VAL A 238 19.16 -7.74 -7.46
CA VAL A 238 18.61 -8.97 -6.86
C VAL A 238 18.48 -8.80 -5.34
N ILE A 239 19.56 -8.38 -4.66
CA ILE A 239 19.53 -8.18 -3.19
C ILE A 239 18.42 -7.20 -2.81
N VAL A 240 18.35 -6.07 -3.52
CA VAL A 240 17.36 -5.02 -3.25
C VAL A 240 15.93 -5.49 -3.52
N GLY A 241 15.71 -6.28 -4.56
CA GLY A 241 14.41 -6.88 -4.86
C GLY A 241 13.94 -7.83 -3.75
N TRP A 242 14.86 -8.58 -3.14
CA TRP A 242 14.53 -9.49 -2.03
C TRP A 242 14.33 -8.78 -0.69
N VAL A 243 15.17 -7.80 -0.38
CA VAL A 243 15.24 -7.20 0.96
C VAL A 243 14.30 -6.01 1.13
N SER A 244 14.10 -5.19 0.09
CA SER A 244 13.28 -3.99 0.21
C SER A 244 11.79 -4.35 0.24
N PRO A 245 11.06 -4.04 1.34
CA PRO A 245 9.62 -4.24 1.40
C PRO A 245 8.86 -3.44 0.34
N LEU A 246 9.42 -2.29 -0.06
CA LEU A 246 8.84 -1.45 -1.11
C LEU A 246 8.97 -2.13 -2.47
N ASN A 247 10.14 -2.69 -2.79
CA ASN A 247 10.33 -3.38 -4.08
C ASN A 247 9.57 -4.70 -4.16
N GLN A 248 9.35 -5.39 -3.03
CA GLN A 248 8.45 -6.53 -2.95
C GLN A 248 6.99 -6.15 -3.27
N ALA A 249 6.60 -4.87 -3.15
CA ALA A 249 5.28 -4.37 -3.57
C ALA A 249 5.25 -3.89 -5.02
N THR A 250 6.42 -3.60 -5.61
CA THR A 250 6.57 -3.05 -6.97
C THR A 250 6.53 -4.16 -8.02
N TYR A 251 5.49 -4.17 -8.86
CA TYR A 251 5.28 -5.25 -9.85
C TYR A 251 6.49 -5.49 -10.79
N GLY A 252 7.12 -4.42 -11.28
CA GLY A 252 8.30 -4.51 -12.15
C GLY A 252 9.52 -5.18 -11.51
N MET A 253 9.58 -5.26 -10.17
CA MET A 253 10.68 -5.87 -9.42
C MET A 253 10.47 -7.37 -9.13
N HIS A 254 9.60 -8.04 -9.90
CA HIS A 254 9.33 -9.46 -9.78
C HIS A 254 9.88 -10.27 -10.96
N ASN A 255 10.10 -11.56 -10.73
CA ASN A 255 10.57 -12.49 -11.74
C ASN A 255 9.42 -13.07 -12.57
N PHE A 256 9.59 -13.03 -13.89
CA PHE A 256 8.65 -13.59 -14.88
C PHE A 256 9.27 -14.72 -15.73
N GLY A 257 10.38 -15.32 -15.27
CA GLY A 257 10.98 -16.51 -15.88
C GLY A 257 12.43 -16.36 -16.33
N TYR A 258 12.97 -15.14 -16.32
CA TYR A 258 14.29 -14.84 -16.88
C TYR A 258 15.27 -14.17 -15.89
N ASP A 259 14.82 -13.80 -14.69
CA ASP A 259 15.64 -13.09 -13.68
C ASP A 259 15.74 -13.88 -12.36
N LEU A 260 16.61 -13.44 -11.43
CA LEU A 260 16.72 -13.99 -10.07
C LEU A 260 15.94 -13.18 -9.01
N LEU A 261 15.03 -12.33 -9.47
CA LEU A 261 14.12 -11.56 -8.61
C LEU A 261 13.10 -12.46 -7.90
N PRO A 262 12.46 -11.99 -6.81
CA PRO A 262 11.38 -12.75 -6.18
C PRO A 262 10.21 -12.94 -7.15
N ARG A 263 9.62 -14.13 -7.15
CA ARG A 263 8.35 -14.38 -7.85
C ARG A 263 7.20 -13.73 -7.08
N ILE A 264 6.15 -13.32 -7.76
CA ILE A 264 4.97 -12.66 -7.15
C ILE A 264 4.43 -13.46 -5.95
N TRP A 265 4.32 -14.79 -6.06
CA TRP A 265 3.82 -15.62 -4.95
C TRP A 265 4.77 -15.63 -3.74
N GLN A 266 6.09 -15.49 -3.94
CA GLN A 266 7.07 -15.44 -2.87
C GLN A 266 6.93 -14.13 -2.09
N SER A 267 6.76 -13.02 -2.80
CA SER A 267 6.51 -11.71 -2.22
C SER A 267 5.20 -11.68 -1.44
N CYS A 268 4.13 -12.25 -2.00
CA CYS A 268 2.87 -12.44 -1.29
C CYS A 268 3.03 -13.28 -0.02
N ALA A 269 3.80 -14.38 -0.09
CA ALA A 269 4.06 -15.25 1.06
C ALA A 269 4.88 -14.54 2.14
N ILE A 270 5.89 -13.75 1.76
CA ILE A 270 6.69 -12.94 2.68
C ILE A 270 5.80 -11.93 3.41
N PHE A 271 4.97 -11.18 2.68
CA PHE A 271 4.05 -10.24 3.30
C PHE A 271 3.06 -10.94 4.23
N ALA A 272 2.44 -12.04 3.79
CA ALA A 272 1.52 -12.80 4.62
C ALA A 272 2.18 -13.29 5.91
N LEU A 273 3.40 -13.82 5.84
CA LEU A 273 4.17 -14.26 7.00
C LEU A 273 4.46 -13.10 7.96
N LEU A 274 4.91 -11.95 7.44
CA LEU A 274 5.20 -10.77 8.25
C LEU A 274 3.95 -10.19 8.91
N ILE A 275 2.82 -10.15 8.20
CA ILE A 275 1.53 -9.73 8.74
C ILE A 275 1.08 -10.68 9.86
N LEU A 276 1.17 -12.00 9.64
CA LEU A 276 0.83 -12.99 10.66
C LEU A 276 1.73 -12.88 11.89
N LEU A 277 3.03 -12.63 11.70
CA LEU A 277 3.98 -12.39 12.78
C LEU A 277 3.61 -11.13 13.57
N CYS A 278 3.32 -10.02 12.89
CA CYS A 278 2.86 -8.78 13.54
C CYS A 278 1.58 -9.02 14.33
N TYR A 279 0.59 -9.69 13.72
CA TYR A 279 -0.66 -10.03 14.40
C TYR A 279 -0.43 -10.94 15.62
N GLY A 280 0.44 -11.95 15.51
CA GLY A 280 0.82 -12.83 16.62
C GLY A 280 1.45 -12.06 17.78
N ILE A 281 2.35 -11.11 17.51
CA ILE A 281 2.93 -10.22 18.52
C ILE A 281 1.84 -9.36 19.15
N ALA A 282 0.97 -8.72 18.37
CA ALA A 282 -0.14 -7.91 18.89
C ALA A 282 -1.05 -8.75 19.81
N PHE A 283 -1.38 -9.98 19.41
CA PHE A 283 -2.22 -10.89 20.16
C PHE A 283 -1.59 -11.39 21.47
N TYR A 284 -0.26 -11.52 21.51
CA TYR A 284 0.46 -11.84 22.74
C TYR A 284 0.49 -10.63 23.68
N THR A 285 0.90 -9.47 23.16
CA THR A 285 1.11 -8.24 23.95
C THR A 285 -0.20 -7.65 24.50
N ILE A 286 -1.33 -7.81 23.81
CA ILE A 286 -2.62 -7.28 24.28
C ILE A 286 -3.03 -7.82 25.66
N ARG A 287 -2.50 -8.98 26.06
CA ARG A 287 -2.75 -9.58 27.38
C ARG A 287 -2.25 -8.70 28.52
N THR A 288 -1.12 -8.03 28.33
CA THR A 288 -0.48 -7.17 29.33
C THR A 288 -0.65 -5.68 29.03
N TYR A 289 -1.38 -5.32 27.97
CA TYR A 289 -1.57 -3.94 27.57
C TYR A 289 -2.42 -3.15 28.58
N ASN A 290 -1.93 -1.99 28.99
CA ASN A 290 -2.66 -1.06 29.85
C ASN A 290 -3.36 -0.02 28.99
N PHE A 291 -4.69 -0.02 29.01
CA PHE A 291 -5.47 0.98 28.29
C PHE A 291 -5.43 2.31 29.04
N HIS A 292 -4.73 3.29 28.47
CA HIS A 292 -4.76 4.66 28.95
C HIS A 292 -5.87 5.43 28.23
N PHE A 293 -6.95 5.73 28.93
CA PHE A 293 -8.05 6.53 28.41
C PHE A 293 -7.81 7.99 28.79
N ILE A 294 -7.57 8.84 27.79
CA ILE A 294 -7.52 10.29 28.01
C ILE A 294 -8.97 10.75 28.12
N GLY A 295 -9.39 11.05 29.34
CA GLY A 295 -10.74 11.53 29.64
C GLY A 295 -10.88 12.99 29.20
N THR A 296 -11.07 13.23 27.90
CA THR A 296 -11.41 14.56 27.39
C THR A 296 -12.37 14.44 26.22
N GLU A 297 -13.65 14.22 26.51
CA GLU A 297 -14.78 14.81 25.76
C GLU A 297 -15.93 15.02 26.74
N GLY A 298 -16.02 16.26 27.25
CA GLY A 298 -17.27 16.91 27.60
C GLY A 298 -17.56 17.97 26.53
#